data_AF-A0A2U8X2I6-F1
#
_entry.id   AF-A0A2U8X2I6-F1
#
_cell.length_a   1.000
_cell.length_b   1.000
_cell.length_c   1.000
_cell.angle_alpha   90.00
_cell.angle_beta   90.00
_cell.angle_gamma   90.00
#
_symmetry.space_group_name_H-M   'P 1'
#
loop_
_entity.id
_entity.type
_entity.pdbx_description
1 polymer ?
#
loop_
_entity_poly.entity_id
_entity_poly.type
_entity_poly.pdbx_seq_one_letter_code
_entity_poly.pdbx_strand_id
1 'polypeptide(L)'
;MDDTFELRERLSRAWRAVFDNAVEAGSPPEAVVETMTAVAHARFAELFGMAAAASYLALLAEQMRDVDHDEAETLIRGEAPGPAPFDEEMTAMDPAWIERDPP
;
A
#
# COMPACT_ATOMS: atom_id res chain seq x y z
N MET A 1 9.74 18.67 -7.27
CA MET A 1 10.01 17.84 -6.09
C MET A 1 9.95 16.43 -6.60
N ASP A 2 11.08 15.74 -6.65
CA ASP A 2 11.16 14.49 -7.39
C ASP A 2 10.38 13.41 -6.64
N ASP A 3 9.41 12.83 -7.34
CA ASP A 3 8.66 11.66 -6.92
C ASP A 3 9.57 10.44 -7.03
N THR A 4 10.50 10.31 -6.08
CA THR A 4 11.50 9.23 -6.08
C THR A 4 10.96 7.99 -5.38
N PHE A 5 11.48 6.83 -5.77
CA PHE A 5 11.23 5.56 -5.07
C PHE A 5 11.48 5.68 -3.55
N GLU A 6 12.58 6.33 -3.16
CA GLU A 6 12.93 6.59 -1.75
C GLU A 6 11.91 7.47 -1.02
N LEU A 7 11.32 8.46 -1.71
CA LEU A 7 10.25 9.27 -1.14
C LEU A 7 9.00 8.41 -0.91
N ARG A 8 8.62 7.61 -1.90
CA ARG A 8 7.47 6.69 -1.79
C ARG A 8 7.65 5.69 -0.67
N GLU A 9 8.82 5.09 -0.54
CA GLU A 9 9.12 4.14 0.54
C GLU A 9 9.02 4.79 1.92
N ARG A 10 9.61 5.97 2.11
CA ARG A 10 9.51 6.70 3.40
C ARG A 10 8.07 7.05 3.74
N LEU A 11 7.28 7.49 2.76
CA LEU A 11 5.86 7.78 2.96
C LEU A 11 5.08 6.52 3.33
N SER A 12 5.33 5.39 2.66
CA SER A 12 4.70 4.10 2.98
C SER A 12 5.01 3.67 4.42
N ARG A 13 6.26 3.79 4.87
CA ARG A 13 6.65 3.48 6.25
C ARG A 13 5.93 4.39 7.26
N ALA A 14 5.86 5.69 6.99
CA ALA A 14 5.15 6.63 7.85
C ALA A 14 3.64 6.31 7.95
N TRP A 15 3.00 6.00 6.83
CA TRP A 15 1.59 5.61 6.79
C TRP A 15 1.33 4.28 7.51
N ARG A 16 2.23 3.29 7.40
CA ARG A 16 2.15 2.05 8.17
C ARG A 16 2.26 2.31 9.67
N ALA A 17 3.20 3.16 10.11
CA ALA A 17 3.30 3.53 11.51
C ALA A 17 2.03 4.19 12.05
N VAL A 18 1.33 5.01 11.27
CA VAL A 18 0.03 5.59 11.67
C VAL A 18 -1.03 4.51 11.88
N PHE A 19 -1.08 3.53 10.99
CA PHE A 19 -1.97 2.37 11.13
C PHE A 19 -1.66 1.58 12.40
N ASP A 20 -0.40 1.19 12.60
CA ASP A 20 0.03 0.38 13.75
C ASP A 20 -0.30 1.08 15.07
N ASN A 21 0.03 2.37 15.19
CA ASN A 21 -0.29 3.17 16.37
C ASN A 21 -1.79 3.24 16.67
N ALA A 22 -2.65 3.37 15.65
CA ALA A 22 -4.09 3.43 15.83
C ALA A 22 -4.67 2.10 16.33
N VAL A 23 -4.13 0.98 15.83
CA VAL A 23 -4.49 -0.38 16.27
C VAL A 23 -4.01 -0.63 17.70
N GLU A 24 -2.76 -0.27 18.02
CA GLU A 24 -2.22 -0.39 19.37
C GLU A 24 -3.01 0.44 20.41
N ALA A 25 -3.57 1.57 19.98
CA ALA A 25 -4.47 2.39 20.80
C ALA A 25 -5.88 1.79 20.98
N GLY A 26 -6.16 0.61 20.41
CA GLY A 26 -7.41 -0.13 20.59
C GLY A 26 -8.45 0.06 19.47
N SER A 27 -8.07 0.68 18.35
CA SER A 27 -8.98 0.82 17.21
C SER A 27 -9.08 -0.49 16.42
N PRO A 28 -10.27 -0.89 15.92
CA PRO A 28 -10.38 -2.05 15.03
C PRO A 28 -9.59 -1.85 13.73
N PRO A 29 -8.73 -2.80 13.31
CA PRO A 29 -7.91 -2.67 12.10
C PRO A 29 -8.71 -2.30 10.84
N GLU A 30 -9.86 -2.94 10.62
CA GLU A 30 -10.70 -2.73 9.44
C GLU A 30 -11.21 -1.28 9.38
N ALA A 31 -11.64 -0.74 10.52
CA ALA A 31 -12.14 0.64 10.62
C ALA A 31 -11.01 1.67 10.39
N VAL A 32 -9.78 1.36 10.83
CA VAL A 32 -8.60 2.20 10.57
C VAL A 32 -8.29 2.24 9.07
N VAL A 33 -8.26 1.09 8.39
CA VAL A 33 -8.02 1.03 6.93
C VAL A 33 -9.09 1.79 6.15
N GLU A 34 -10.37 1.58 6.46
CA GLU A 34 -11.48 2.27 5.79
C GLU A 34 -11.35 3.79 5.95
N THR A 35 -11.06 4.25 7.17
CA THR A 35 -10.90 5.67 7.48
C THR A 35 -9.69 6.26 6.76
N MET A 36 -8.55 5.58 6.78
CA MET A 36 -7.33 6.04 6.10
C MET A 36 -7.55 6.17 4.59
N THR A 37 -8.24 5.22 3.98
CA THR A 37 -8.62 5.26 2.56
C THR A 37 -9.51 6.47 2.26
N ALA A 38 -10.54 6.70 3.07
CA ALA A 38 -11.44 7.84 2.91
C ALA A 38 -10.72 9.18 3.05
N VAL A 39 -9.82 9.31 4.03
CA VAL A 39 -8.99 10.51 4.24
C VAL A 39 -8.06 10.74 3.04
N ALA A 40 -7.35 9.69 2.58
CA ALA A 40 -6.45 9.79 1.44
C ALA A 40 -7.19 10.25 0.18
N HIS A 41 -8.36 9.68 -0.11
CA HIS A 41 -9.17 10.06 -1.26
C HIS A 41 -9.70 11.49 -1.15
N ALA A 42 -10.17 11.91 0.02
CA ALA A 42 -10.61 13.29 0.24
C ALA A 42 -9.47 14.31 -0.01
N ARG A 43 -8.26 14.03 0.50
CA ARG A 43 -7.07 14.85 0.24
C ARG A 43 -6.68 14.87 -1.24
N PHE A 44 -6.79 13.74 -1.93
CA PHE A 44 -6.56 13.68 -3.36
C PHE A 44 -7.55 14.57 -4.14
N ALA A 45 -8.84 14.51 -3.79
CA ALA A 45 -9.86 15.35 -4.41
C ALA A 45 -9.65 16.85 -4.13
N GLU A 46 -9.15 17.22 -2.95
CA GLU A 46 -8.78 18.60 -2.62
C GLU A 46 -7.60 19.10 -3.47
N LEU A 47 -6.59 18.25 -3.71
CA LEU A 47 -5.37 18.63 -4.44
C LEU A 47 -5.55 18.63 -5.96
N PHE A 48 -6.32 17.67 -6.49
CA PHE A 48 -6.40 17.39 -7.93
C PHE A 48 -7.81 17.57 -8.51
N GLY A 49 -8.80 17.83 -7.66
CA GLY A 49 -10.20 17.97 -8.04
C GLY A 49 -10.98 16.65 -8.01
N MET A 50 -12.29 16.77 -7.78
CA MET A 50 -13.18 15.62 -7.59
C MET A 50 -13.29 14.72 -8.83
N ALA A 51 -13.26 15.30 -10.04
CA ALA A 51 -13.31 14.53 -11.27
C ALA A 51 -12.05 13.66 -11.46
N ALA A 52 -10.86 14.21 -11.17
CA ALA A 52 -9.61 13.46 -11.24
C ALA A 52 -9.56 12.34 -10.20
N ALA A 53 -10.04 12.61 -8.99
CA ALA A 53 -10.11 11.63 -7.91
C ALA A 53 -11.02 10.44 -8.27
N ALA A 54 -12.22 10.71 -8.80
CA ALA A 54 -13.15 9.68 -9.25
C ALA A 54 -12.59 8.83 -10.41
N SER A 55 -11.98 9.48 -11.42
CA SER A 55 -11.36 8.76 -12.53
C SER A 55 -10.19 7.89 -12.08
N TYR A 56 -9.38 8.37 -11.12
CA TYR A 56 -8.27 7.60 -10.59
C TYR A 56 -8.73 6.38 -9.78
N LEU A 57 -9.78 6.52 -8.96
CA LEU A 57 -10.39 5.38 -8.28
C LEU A 57 -10.95 4.35 -9.28
N ALA A 58 -11.59 4.81 -10.35
CA ALA A 58 -12.10 3.91 -11.39
C ALA A 58 -10.96 3.11 -12.04
N LEU A 59 -9.85 3.77 -12.36
CA LEU A 59 -8.65 3.12 -12.90
C LEU A 59 -8.06 2.09 -11.93
N LEU A 60 -7.93 2.42 -10.65
CA LEU A 60 -7.44 1.47 -9.63
C LEU A 60 -8.37 0.25 -9.52
N ALA A 61 -9.68 0.47 -9.54
CA ALA A 61 -10.65 -0.62 -9.50
C ALA A 61 -10.60 -1.49 -10.77
N GLU A 62 -10.32 -0.91 -11.94
CA GLU A 62 -10.06 -1.67 -13.17
C GLU A 62 -8.82 -2.56 -13.02
N GLN A 63 -7.69 -1.99 -12.58
CA GLN A 63 -6.45 -2.74 -12.39
C GLN A 63 -6.60 -3.91 -11.40
N MET A 64 -7.36 -3.73 -10.31
CA MET A 64 -7.62 -4.82 -9.37
C MET A 64 -8.43 -5.96 -10.00
N ARG A 65 -9.41 -5.63 -10.85
CA ARG A 65 -10.19 -6.66 -11.58
C ARG A 65 -9.33 -7.43 -12.58
N ASP A 66 -8.38 -6.76 -13.22
CA ASP A 66 -7.47 -7.40 -14.16
C ASP A 66 -6.55 -8.40 -13.43
N VAL A 67 -6.04 -8.06 -12.24
CA VAL A 67 -5.27 -8.98 -11.39
C VAL A 67 -6.11 -10.20 -10.98
N ASP A 68 -7.34 -10.00 -10.51
CA ASP A 68 -8.25 -11.09 -10.15
C ASP A 68 -8.56 -12.00 -11.37
N HIS A 69 -8.65 -11.42 -12.56
CA HIS A 69 -8.91 -12.16 -13.79
C HIS A 69 -7.71 -13.01 -14.20
N ASP A 70 -6.51 -12.45 -14.15
CA ASP A 70 -5.26 -13.17 -14.44
C ASP A 70 -5.02 -14.31 -13.45
N GLU A 71 -5.26 -14.08 -12.15
CA GLU A 71 -5.20 -15.14 -11.13
C GLU A 71 -6.23 -16.25 -11.40
N ALA A 72 -7.45 -15.89 -11.78
CA ALA A 72 -8.48 -16.86 -12.16
C ALA A 72 -8.09 -17.65 -13.44
N GLU A 73 -7.49 -17.01 -14.45
CA GLU A 73 -6.99 -17.69 -15.65
C GLU A 73 -5.84 -18.65 -15.33
N THR A 74 -4.90 -18.26 -14.48
CA THR A 74 -3.78 -19.11 -14.02
C THR A 74 -4.29 -20.36 -13.29
N LEU A 75 -5.31 -20.21 -12.44
CA LEU A 75 -5.97 -21.32 -11.76
C LEU A 75 -6.72 -22.25 -12.74
N ILE A 76 -7.40 -21.70 -13.75
CA ILE A 76 -8.08 -22.48 -14.80
C ILE A 76 -7.08 -23.25 -15.68
N ARG A 77 -5.90 -22.67 -15.94
CA ARG A 77 -4.80 -23.31 -16.69
C ARG A 77 -4.02 -24.35 -15.87
N GLY A 78 -4.25 -24.43 -14.57
CA GLY A 78 -3.59 -25.39 -13.67
C GLY A 78 -2.14 -25.03 -13.33
N GLU A 79 -1.76 -23.77 -13.49
CA GLU A 79 -0.45 -23.24 -13.10
C GLU A 79 -0.51 -22.85 -11.61
N ALA A 80 0.57 -23.11 -10.86
CA ALA A 80 0.63 -22.73 -9.45
C ALA A 80 0.64 -21.19 -9.32
N PRO A 81 -0.07 -20.60 -8.34
CA PRO A 81 0.01 -19.16 -8.08
C PRO A 81 1.47 -18.73 -7.92
N GLY A 82 1.88 -17.71 -8.67
CA GLY A 82 3.21 -17.13 -8.52
C GLY A 82 3.40 -16.56 -7.10
N PRO A 83 4.65 -16.45 -6.62
CA PRO A 83 4.91 -15.82 -5.33
C PRO A 83 4.36 -14.38 -5.31
N ALA A 84 3.69 -14.01 -4.22
CA ALA A 84 3.22 -12.64 -4.04
C ALA A 84 4.41 -11.67 -4.15
N PRO A 85 4.28 -10.55 -4.87
CA PRO A 85 5.40 -9.65 -5.18
C PRO A 85 6.04 -8.96 -3.97
N PHE A 86 5.53 -9.20 -2.75
CA PHE A 86 5.92 -8.51 -1.53
C PHE A 86 6.72 -9.38 -0.53
N ASP A 87 6.90 -10.68 -0.75
CA ASP A 87 7.41 -11.59 0.30
C ASP A 87 8.93 -11.81 0.31
N GLU A 88 9.65 -11.59 -0.80
CA GLU A 88 11.06 -11.98 -0.86
C GLU A 88 12.04 -10.91 -0.38
N GLU A 89 11.73 -9.62 -0.55
CA GLU A 89 12.69 -8.53 -0.24
C GLU A 89 12.65 -8.10 1.24
N MET A 90 11.54 -8.30 1.95
CA MET A 90 11.38 -7.84 3.34
C MET A 90 12.00 -8.81 4.37
N THR A 91 12.34 -10.02 3.96
CA THR A 91 12.82 -11.10 4.85
C THR A 91 14.35 -11.19 4.92
N ALA A 92 15.06 -10.41 4.09
CA ALA A 92 16.53 -10.47 3.94
C ALA A 92 17.32 -9.34 4.63
N MET A 93 16.66 -8.40 5.32
CA MET A 93 17.38 -7.31 6.03
C MET A 93 17.77 -7.73 7.45
N ASP A 94 19.07 -7.97 7.64
CA ASP A 94 19.74 -8.17 8.93
C ASP A 94 19.45 -7.01 9.91
N PRO A 95 18.92 -7.26 11.13
CA PRO A 95 18.62 -6.23 12.14
C PRO A 95 19.85 -5.51 12.72
N ALA A 96 21.09 -5.87 12.34
CA ALA A 96 22.33 -5.28 12.87
C ALA A 96 22.58 -3.79 12.55
N TRP A 97 21.70 -3.11 11.79
CA TRP A 97 21.86 -1.68 11.48
C TRP A 97 21.36 -0.73 12.59
N ILE A 98 20.73 -1.26 13.64
CA ILE A 98 20.14 -0.47 14.75
C ILE A 98 21.19 0.13 15.70
N GLU A 99 22.44 -0.36 15.71
CA GLU A 99 23.43 0.02 16.74
C GLU A 99 24.48 1.08 16.31
N ARG A 100 24.31 1.76 15.17
CA ARG A 100 25.22 2.85 14.78
C ARG A 100 24.61 4.22 15.01
N ASP A 101 24.72 4.71 16.24
CA ASP A 101 24.66 6.15 16.52
C ASP A 101 25.90 6.84 15.92
N PRO A 102 25.74 7.91 15.11
CA PRO A 102 26.88 8.69 14.65
C PRO A 102 27.35 9.70 15.73
N PRO A 103 28.65 10.08 15.73
CA PRO A 103 29.23 11.05 16.65
C PRO A 103 28.78 12.50 16.42
#